data_AF-A0A1Q7DC50-F1
#
_entry.id   AF-A0A1Q7DC50-F1
#
_cell.length_a   1.000
_cell.length_b   1.000
_cell.length_c   1.000
_cell.angle_alpha   90.00
_cell.angle_beta   90.00
_cell.angle_gamma   90.00
#
_symmetry.space_group_name_H-M   'P 1'
#
loop_
_entity.id
_entity.type
_entity.pdbx_description
1 polymer ?
#
loop_
_entity_poly.entity_id
_entity_poly.type
_entity_poly.pdbx_seq_one_letter_code
_entity_poly.pdbx_strand_id
1 'polypeptide(L)'
;MVGEFRVEASPSLAMTDPGLFLKGVLKDGVLQDKPGVSIAIEAGPLLPSTLPHENGVGFEAVAIVSGKVAPVTVHVNGGGGLDRDDRHAFGIWGVIGELPVHSKFRFVGEVNGESIQGERPNNSALLGIIWQPTSKKVFLDAGVRHGIGRAAPDWQFTIGLTFDFSLPMPSRP
;
A
#
# COMPACT_ATOMS: atom_id res chain seq x y z
N MET A 1 0.82 -0.96 -13.83
CA MET A 1 0.43 -2.30 -13.33
C MET A 1 1.31 -2.60 -12.14
N VAL A 2 0.71 -3.05 -11.04
CA VAL A 2 1.37 -3.41 -9.79
C VAL A 2 0.95 -4.84 -9.45
N GLY A 3 1.91 -5.72 -9.22
CA GLY A 3 1.63 -7.04 -8.65
C GLY A 3 2.08 -7.05 -7.20
N GLU A 4 1.22 -7.52 -6.30
CA GLU A 4 1.49 -7.57 -4.86
C GLU A 4 1.26 -8.99 -4.34
N PHE A 5 2.09 -9.42 -3.39
CA PHE A 5 1.89 -10.66 -2.65
C PHE A 5 2.54 -10.55 -1.27
N ARG A 6 1.84 -11.05 -0.24
CA ARG A 6 2.41 -11.28 1.08
C ARG A 6 2.80 -12.74 1.24
N VAL A 7 3.96 -12.96 1.86
CA VAL A 7 4.44 -14.29 2.24
C VAL A 7 4.54 -14.35 3.75
N GLU A 8 3.84 -15.31 4.34
CA GLU A 8 3.92 -15.61 5.77
C GLU A 8 4.55 -17.00 5.97
N ALA A 9 5.38 -17.14 7.00
CA ALA A 9 6.06 -18.38 7.31
C ALA A 9 5.64 -18.87 8.70
N SER A 10 4.76 -19.88 8.76
CA SER A 10 4.44 -20.65 9.98
C SER A 10 3.52 -21.84 9.68
N PRO A 11 3.84 -23.12 10.00
CA PRO A 11 5.10 -23.85 9.81
C PRO A 11 5.42 -24.18 8.33
N SER A 12 4.60 -23.73 7.38
CA SER A 12 4.82 -23.80 5.94
C SER A 12 4.83 -22.40 5.33
N LEU A 13 5.43 -22.27 4.14
CA LEU A 13 5.37 -21.03 3.37
C LEU A 13 3.95 -20.85 2.83
N ALA A 14 3.28 -19.78 3.21
CA ALA A 14 1.95 -19.44 2.72
C ALA A 14 1.99 -18.11 1.96
N MET A 15 1.33 -18.08 0.80
CA MET A 15 1.08 -16.88 0.02
C MET A 15 -0.32 -16.40 0.37
N THR A 16 -0.41 -15.40 1.23
CA THR A 16 -1.65 -15.02 1.92
C THR A 16 -2.42 -13.93 1.19
N ASP A 17 -1.72 -12.97 0.56
CA ASP A 17 -2.38 -11.80 -0.04
C ASP A 17 -1.99 -11.52 -1.50
N PRO A 18 -2.18 -12.47 -2.44
CA PRO A 18 -1.78 -12.23 -3.81
C PRO A 18 -2.80 -11.36 -4.57
N GLY A 19 -2.34 -10.33 -5.27
CA GLY A 19 -3.20 -9.38 -5.99
C GLY A 19 -2.53 -8.80 -7.22
N LEU A 20 -3.36 -8.35 -8.17
CA LEU A 20 -2.91 -7.65 -9.37
C LEU A 20 -3.71 -6.38 -9.55
N PHE A 21 -3.04 -5.24 -9.57
CA PHE A 21 -3.67 -3.93 -9.52
C PHE A 21 -3.27 -3.03 -10.69
N LEU A 22 -4.25 -2.23 -11.12
CA LEU A 22 -4.04 -1.15 -12.07
C LEU A 22 -4.21 0.17 -11.35
N LYS A 23 -3.14 0.98 -11.39
CA LYS A 23 -3.12 2.35 -10.90
C LYS A 23 -3.29 3.32 -12.06
N GLY A 24 -4.24 4.23 -11.93
CA GLY A 24 -4.49 5.31 -12.86
C GLY A 24 -4.55 6.66 -12.14
N VAL A 25 -3.89 7.67 -12.70
CA VAL A 25 -4.03 9.06 -12.22
C VAL A 25 -5.24 9.67 -12.90
N LEU A 26 -6.24 10.06 -12.10
CA LEU A 26 -7.48 10.70 -12.57
C LEU A 26 -7.33 12.22 -12.66
N LYS A 27 -6.52 12.80 -11.78
CA LYS A 27 -6.17 14.21 -11.79
C LYS A 27 -4.71 14.38 -11.42
N ASP A 28 -3.95 14.96 -12.32
CA ASP A 28 -2.57 15.34 -12.03
C ASP A 28 -2.52 16.44 -10.97
N GLY A 29 -1.52 16.37 -10.09
CA GLY A 29 -1.26 17.39 -9.09
C GLY A 29 0.20 17.32 -8.62
N VAL A 30 0.42 17.56 -7.34
CA VAL A 30 1.77 17.71 -6.78
C VAL A 30 2.70 16.52 -7.04
N LEU A 31 2.14 15.31 -7.18
CA LEU A 31 2.91 14.09 -7.47
C LEU A 31 3.32 13.95 -8.94
N GLN A 32 2.75 14.74 -9.83
CA GLN A 32 3.08 14.82 -11.26
C GLN A 32 3.73 16.16 -11.61
N ASP A 33 4.38 16.80 -10.62
CA ASP A 33 5.02 18.12 -10.75
C ASP A 33 4.04 19.24 -11.21
N LYS A 34 2.75 19.11 -10.88
CA LYS A 34 1.73 20.13 -11.17
C LYS A 34 1.16 20.75 -9.89
N PRO A 35 0.68 22.00 -9.93
CA PRO A 35 0.02 22.61 -8.77
C PRO A 35 -1.25 21.85 -8.36
N GLY A 36 -1.52 21.82 -7.05
CA GLY A 36 -2.76 21.28 -6.49
C GLY A 36 -2.70 19.80 -6.10
N VAL A 37 -3.86 19.26 -5.72
CA VAL A 37 -4.01 17.86 -5.29
C VAL A 37 -3.96 16.91 -6.46
N SER A 38 -3.26 15.78 -6.28
CA SER A 38 -3.26 14.64 -7.18
C SER A 38 -4.33 13.64 -6.73
N ILE A 39 -5.07 13.07 -7.68
CA ILE A 39 -6.08 12.04 -7.42
C ILE A 39 -5.75 10.85 -8.29
N ALA A 40 -5.59 9.69 -7.67
CA ALA A 40 -5.40 8.42 -8.33
C ALA A 40 -6.41 7.38 -7.84
N ILE A 41 -6.61 6.35 -8.65
CA ILE A 41 -7.33 5.16 -8.27
C ILE A 41 -6.45 3.95 -8.52
N GLU A 42 -6.53 2.97 -7.63
CA GLU A 42 -5.93 1.67 -7.77
C GLU A 42 -7.02 0.62 -7.61
N ALA A 43 -7.16 -0.29 -8.57
CA ALA A 43 -8.20 -1.31 -8.52
C ALA A 43 -7.74 -2.60 -9.19
N GLY A 44 -8.22 -3.74 -8.70
CA GLY A 44 -7.80 -5.02 -9.22
C GLY A 44 -8.41 -6.24 -8.53
N PRO A 45 -8.25 -7.42 -9.15
CA PRO A 45 -8.60 -8.68 -8.51
C PRO A 45 -7.63 -9.02 -7.38
N LEU A 46 -8.22 -9.52 -6.31
CA LEU A 46 -7.54 -10.30 -5.28
C LEU A 46 -7.49 -11.75 -5.80
N LEU A 47 -6.29 -12.29 -6.00
CA LEU A 47 -6.09 -13.64 -6.55
C LEU A 47 -6.23 -14.70 -5.45
N PRO A 48 -6.53 -15.97 -5.79
CA PRO A 48 -6.61 -17.04 -4.79
C PRO A 48 -5.34 -17.14 -3.94
N SER A 49 -5.51 -17.27 -2.62
CA SER A 49 -4.40 -17.45 -1.68
C SER A 49 -4.22 -18.93 -1.33
N THR A 50 -3.17 -19.24 -0.57
CA THR A 50 -2.95 -20.61 -0.06
C THR A 50 -3.61 -20.87 1.29
N LEU A 51 -4.34 -19.89 1.85
CA LEU A 51 -5.04 -20.04 3.12
C LEU A 51 -6.32 -20.87 2.96
N PRO A 52 -6.72 -21.65 3.98
CA PRO A 52 -8.02 -22.32 3.96
C PRO A 52 -9.14 -21.33 3.69
N HIS A 53 -10.10 -21.71 2.86
CA HIS A 53 -11.28 -20.91 2.48
C HIS A 53 -11.00 -19.71 1.55
N GLU A 54 -9.75 -19.36 1.25
CA GLU A 54 -9.40 -18.24 0.36
C GLU A 54 -9.04 -18.66 -1.08
N ASN A 55 -9.65 -19.75 -1.57
CA ASN A 55 -9.41 -20.25 -2.93
C ASN A 55 -10.15 -19.44 -4.01
N GLY A 56 -10.99 -18.49 -3.59
CA GLY A 56 -11.74 -17.62 -4.48
C GLY A 56 -10.91 -16.44 -4.99
N VAL A 57 -11.47 -15.76 -5.98
CA VAL A 57 -11.01 -14.42 -6.38
C VAL A 57 -11.73 -13.42 -5.47
N GLY A 58 -11.14 -12.27 -5.16
CA GLY A 58 -11.81 -11.12 -4.55
C GLY A 58 -11.65 -9.89 -5.45
N PHE A 59 -12.06 -8.72 -4.97
CA PHE A 59 -11.81 -7.46 -5.67
C PHE A 59 -11.57 -6.36 -4.68
N GLU A 60 -10.67 -5.44 -5.01
CA GLU A 60 -10.40 -4.26 -4.20
C GLU A 60 -10.24 -3.02 -5.10
N ALA A 61 -10.75 -1.89 -4.63
CA ALA A 61 -10.52 -0.59 -5.22
C ALA A 61 -10.26 0.47 -4.16
N VAL A 62 -9.26 1.32 -4.40
CA VAL A 62 -8.80 2.37 -3.50
C VAL A 62 -8.63 3.67 -4.27
N ALA A 63 -9.23 4.74 -3.76
CA ALA A 63 -8.95 6.09 -4.18
C ALA A 63 -7.83 6.68 -3.32
N ILE A 64 -6.91 7.39 -3.95
CA ILE A 64 -5.73 8.01 -3.33
C ILE A 64 -5.76 9.49 -3.65
N VAL A 65 -5.87 10.34 -2.62
CA VAL A 65 -5.78 11.79 -2.75
C VAL A 65 -4.48 12.25 -2.10
N SER A 66 -3.64 12.93 -2.87
CA SER A 66 -2.32 13.39 -2.41
C SER A 66 -2.18 14.90 -2.53
N GLY A 67 -1.63 15.52 -1.49
CA GLY A 67 -1.39 16.95 -1.42
C GLY A 67 -0.11 17.28 -0.67
N LYS A 68 0.25 18.56 -0.65
CA LYS A 68 1.41 19.04 0.08
C LYS A 68 1.00 20.14 1.06
N VAL A 69 1.37 19.95 2.31
CA VAL A 69 1.12 20.89 3.40
C VAL A 69 2.48 21.24 4.02
N ALA A 70 2.99 22.43 3.68
CA ALA A 70 4.32 22.89 4.08
C ALA A 70 5.42 21.88 3.64
N PRO A 71 6.37 21.38 4.48
CA PRO A 71 7.34 20.41 3.98
C PRO A 71 6.76 18.99 3.82
N VAL A 72 5.55 18.72 4.30
CA VAL A 72 4.98 17.35 4.34
C VAL A 72 4.12 17.07 3.11
N THR A 73 4.35 15.93 2.47
CA THR A 73 3.40 15.35 1.51
C THR A 73 2.42 14.48 2.27
N VAL A 74 1.12 14.65 2.04
CA VAL A 74 0.06 13.91 2.71
C VAL A 74 -0.73 13.11 1.68
N HIS A 75 -0.98 11.86 1.98
CA HIS A 75 -1.81 10.96 1.19
C HIS A 75 -2.98 10.49 2.04
N VAL A 76 -4.18 10.54 1.46
CA VAL A 76 -5.40 9.98 2.05
C VAL A 76 -5.89 8.90 1.12
N ASN A 77 -5.96 7.69 1.66
CA ASN A 77 -6.40 6.48 0.97
C ASN A 77 -7.77 6.09 1.52
N GLY A 78 -8.67 5.70 0.63
CA GLY A 78 -9.99 5.21 1.02
C GLY A 78 -10.54 4.27 -0.05
N GLY A 79 -11.06 3.13 0.38
CA GLY A 79 -11.47 2.08 -0.52
C GLY A 79 -12.14 0.92 0.17
N GLY A 80 -12.21 -0.19 -0.54
CA GLY A 80 -12.81 -1.42 -0.07
C GLY A 80 -13.07 -2.38 -1.21
N GLY A 81 -13.77 -3.46 -0.89
CA GLY A 81 -13.90 -4.55 -1.82
C GLY A 81 -14.71 -5.71 -1.29
N LEU A 82 -14.53 -6.85 -1.96
CA LEU A 82 -15.12 -8.14 -1.60
C LEU A 82 -13.97 -9.13 -1.38
N ASP A 83 -14.01 -9.84 -0.26
CA ASP A 83 -12.99 -10.82 0.11
C ASP A 83 -12.94 -12.05 -0.85
N ARG A 84 -12.01 -12.96 -0.57
CA ARG A 84 -11.74 -14.18 -1.36
C ARG A 84 -12.56 -15.39 -0.93
N ASP A 85 -13.22 -15.30 0.22
CA ASP A 85 -13.93 -16.42 0.85
C ASP A 85 -15.39 -16.43 0.39
N ASP A 86 -16.22 -15.64 1.07
CA ASP A 86 -17.67 -15.57 0.85
C ASP A 86 -18.12 -14.25 0.21
N ARG A 87 -17.16 -13.47 -0.31
CA ARG A 87 -17.37 -12.12 -0.87
C ARG A 87 -17.93 -11.14 0.16
N HIS A 88 -17.50 -11.23 1.41
CA HIS A 88 -17.89 -10.22 2.39
C HIS A 88 -17.32 -8.87 2.01
N ALA A 89 -18.14 -7.84 2.21
CA ALA A 89 -17.71 -6.47 1.99
C ALA A 89 -16.70 -6.07 3.06
N PHE A 90 -15.62 -5.45 2.64
CA PHE A 90 -14.66 -4.82 3.54
C PHE A 90 -14.38 -3.38 3.10
N GLY A 91 -13.96 -2.55 4.04
CA GLY A 91 -13.56 -1.17 3.83
C GLY A 91 -12.18 -0.90 4.40
N ILE A 92 -11.40 -0.11 3.66
CA ILE A 92 -10.05 0.29 4.06
C ILE A 92 -9.88 1.80 3.98
N TRP A 93 -9.06 2.33 4.87
CA TRP A 93 -8.69 3.74 4.88
C TRP A 93 -7.28 3.92 5.42
N GLY A 94 -6.65 5.02 5.05
CA GLY A 94 -5.32 5.37 5.54
C GLY A 94 -4.98 6.83 5.34
N VAL A 95 -4.15 7.36 6.24
CA VAL A 95 -3.55 8.67 6.14
C VAL A 95 -2.05 8.51 6.31
N ILE A 96 -1.29 8.92 5.30
CA ILE A 96 0.17 8.83 5.25
C ILE A 96 0.74 10.23 5.17
N GLY A 97 1.74 10.54 5.99
CA GLY A 97 2.53 11.74 5.92
C GLY A 97 4.00 11.41 5.61
N GLU A 98 4.55 12.04 4.58
CA GLU A 98 5.96 11.96 4.23
C GLU A 98 6.67 13.30 4.48
N LEU A 99 7.71 13.28 5.31
CA LEU A 99 8.54 14.44 5.61
C LEU A 99 9.95 14.25 5.03
N PRO A 100 10.35 14.99 3.97
CA PRO A 100 11.72 15.00 3.49
C PRO A 100 12.61 15.77 4.46
N VAL A 101 13.46 15.05 5.20
CA VAL A 101 14.41 15.65 6.15
C VAL A 101 15.77 15.90 5.48
N HIS A 102 16.12 15.10 4.49
CA HIS A 102 17.27 15.31 3.62
C HIS A 102 16.91 14.90 2.19
N SER A 103 17.66 15.36 1.19
CA SER A 103 17.52 14.94 -0.21
C SER A 103 17.53 13.43 -0.47
N LYS A 104 18.00 12.61 0.48
CA LYS A 104 18.05 11.14 0.39
C LYS A 104 17.25 10.45 1.49
N PHE A 105 16.58 11.20 2.36
CA PHE A 105 15.99 10.67 3.57
C PHE A 105 14.61 11.29 3.84
N ARG A 106 13.61 10.43 3.95
CA ARG A 106 12.24 10.79 4.29
C ARG A 106 11.80 10.03 5.54
N PHE A 107 11.13 10.72 6.45
CA PHE A 107 10.33 10.06 7.46
C PHE A 107 8.92 9.84 6.94
N VAL A 108 8.34 8.72 7.34
CA VAL A 108 6.96 8.36 6.99
C VAL A 108 6.21 8.05 8.27
N GLY A 109 5.02 8.61 8.41
CA GLY A 109 4.05 8.24 9.42
C GLY A 109 2.76 7.83 8.73
N GLU A 110 2.13 6.76 9.22
CA GLU A 110 0.87 6.27 8.68
C GLU A 110 -0.06 5.92 9.82
N VAL A 111 -1.35 6.23 9.65
CA VAL A 111 -2.44 5.62 10.43
C VAL A 111 -3.42 5.05 9.43
N ASN A 112 -3.77 3.78 9.60
CA ASN A 112 -4.68 3.09 8.71
C ASN A 112 -5.64 2.20 9.48
N GLY A 113 -6.66 1.74 8.76
CA GLY A 113 -7.53 0.72 9.28
C GLY A 113 -8.31 -0.02 8.22
N GLU A 114 -8.74 -1.20 8.61
CA GLU A 114 -9.58 -2.12 7.85
C GLU A 114 -10.80 -2.49 8.68
N SER A 115 -11.94 -2.59 8.01
CA SER A 115 -13.19 -3.05 8.59
C SER A 115 -13.80 -4.10 7.68
N ILE A 116 -13.91 -5.33 8.18
CA ILE A 116 -14.59 -6.42 7.51
C ILE A 116 -16.02 -6.52 8.08
N GLN A 117 -16.99 -6.82 7.23
CA GLN A 117 -18.38 -7.01 7.66
C GLN A 117 -18.47 -8.10 8.73
N GLY A 118 -19.00 -7.74 9.91
CA GLY A 118 -19.16 -8.67 11.03
C GLY A 118 -17.96 -8.76 11.98
N GLU A 119 -16.83 -8.13 11.65
CA GLU A 119 -15.64 -8.09 12.48
C GLU A 119 -15.41 -6.75 13.16
N ARG A 120 -14.47 -6.72 14.12
CA ARG A 120 -14.06 -5.46 14.75
C ARG A 120 -13.02 -4.76 13.86
N PRO A 121 -13.09 -3.43 13.72
CA PRO A 121 -12.09 -2.68 12.95
C PRO A 121 -10.67 -2.93 13.45
N ASN A 122 -9.78 -3.22 12.51
CA ASN A 122 -8.36 -3.38 12.73
C ASN A 122 -7.67 -2.06 12.34
N ASN A 123 -7.18 -1.32 13.32
CA ASN A 123 -6.49 -0.05 13.08
C ASN A 123 -5.04 -0.16 13.52
N SER A 124 -4.13 0.45 12.77
CA SER A 124 -2.71 0.45 13.11
C SER A 124 -2.08 1.83 12.84
N ALA A 125 -0.95 2.08 13.51
CA ALA A 125 -0.07 3.18 13.16
C ALA A 125 1.31 2.66 12.84
N LEU A 126 1.96 3.28 11.86
CA LEU A 126 3.32 2.99 11.44
C LEU A 126 4.17 4.25 11.51
N LEU A 127 5.42 4.07 11.93
CA LEU A 127 6.50 5.04 11.75
C LEU A 127 7.62 4.36 10.99
N GLY A 128 8.14 5.05 9.97
CA GLY A 128 9.16 4.50 9.11
C GLY A 128 10.06 5.54 8.50
N ILE A 129 11.05 5.04 7.79
CA ILE A 129 12.06 5.81 7.08
C ILE A 129 12.19 5.27 5.67
N ILE A 130 12.42 6.16 4.72
CA ILE A 130 12.81 5.82 3.35
C ILE A 130 14.16 6.48 3.09
N TRP A 131 15.14 5.66 2.77
CA TRP A 131 16.50 6.05 2.49
C TRP A 131 16.89 5.69 1.05
N GLN A 132 17.55 6.63 0.38
CA GLN A 132 18.12 6.44 -0.95
C GLN A 132 19.67 6.36 -0.86
N PRO A 133 20.26 5.16 -0.73
CA PRO A 133 21.69 4.98 -0.48
C PRO A 133 22.59 5.36 -1.67
N THR A 134 22.25 4.87 -2.87
CA THR A 134 23.07 4.93 -4.10
C THR A 134 22.26 5.56 -5.26
N SER A 135 22.69 5.41 -6.51
CA SER A 135 22.09 5.92 -7.76
C SER A 135 20.55 5.96 -7.74
N LYS A 136 20.00 6.92 -8.51
CA LYS A 136 18.61 7.45 -8.49
C LYS A 136 17.43 6.45 -8.47
N LYS A 137 17.67 5.14 -8.50
CA LYS A 137 16.70 4.08 -8.76
C LYS A 137 16.59 3.01 -7.66
N VAL A 138 17.26 3.15 -6.51
CA VAL A 138 17.17 2.18 -5.40
C VAL A 138 16.78 2.89 -4.12
N PHE A 139 15.75 2.39 -3.44
CA PHE A 139 15.26 2.88 -2.16
C PHE A 139 15.20 1.73 -1.16
N LEU A 140 15.64 2.00 0.06
CA LEU A 140 15.50 1.12 1.20
C LEU A 140 14.50 1.75 2.16
N ASP A 141 13.61 0.96 2.70
CA ASP A 141 12.63 1.40 3.69
C ASP A 141 12.64 0.48 4.91
N ALA A 142 12.37 1.07 6.06
CA ALA A 142 12.24 0.35 7.31
C ALA A 142 11.14 1.00 8.14
N GLY A 143 10.33 0.18 8.80
CA GLY A 143 9.18 0.64 9.55
C GLY A 143 8.90 -0.20 10.78
N VAL A 144 8.28 0.44 11.76
CA VAL A 144 7.65 -0.22 12.91
C VAL A 144 6.18 0.12 12.88
N ARG A 145 5.34 -0.90 13.01
CA ARG A 145 3.88 -0.77 13.08
C ARG A 145 3.39 -1.28 14.43
N HIS A 146 2.48 -0.54 15.01
CA HIS A 146 1.80 -0.88 16.26
C HIS A 146 0.29 -0.96 16.02
N GLY A 147 -0.30 -2.03 16.51
CA GLY A 147 -1.74 -2.21 16.52
C GLY A 147 -2.43 -1.27 17.49
N ILE A 148 -3.40 -0.48 17.02
CA ILE A 148 -4.22 0.40 17.86
C ILE A 148 -5.61 -0.22 18.11
N GLY A 149 -6.06 -1.10 17.21
CA GLY A 149 -7.26 -1.92 17.38
C GLY A 149 -6.98 -3.23 18.13
N ARG A 150 -7.99 -3.81 18.78
CA ARG A 150 -7.86 -5.08 19.53
C ARG A 150 -7.56 -6.31 18.67
N ALA A 151 -7.73 -6.20 17.34
CA ALA A 151 -7.46 -7.25 16.37
C ALA A 151 -6.09 -7.07 15.66
N ALA A 152 -5.41 -5.95 15.89
CA ALA A 152 -4.14 -5.65 15.27
C ALA A 152 -2.99 -6.33 16.04
N PRO A 153 -1.94 -6.84 15.36
CA PRO A 153 -0.73 -7.32 16.03
C PRO A 153 -0.07 -6.22 16.85
N ASP A 154 0.39 -6.55 18.06
CA ASP A 154 0.97 -5.56 18.97
C ASP A 154 2.16 -4.83 18.32
N TRP A 155 3.11 -5.55 17.74
CA TRP A 155 4.26 -4.93 17.06
C TRP A 155 4.65 -5.70 15.82
N GLN A 156 4.89 -4.98 14.73
CA GLN A 156 5.43 -5.50 13.49
C GLN A 156 6.62 -4.66 13.04
N PHE A 157 7.62 -5.33 12.48
CA PHE A 157 8.79 -4.69 11.87
C PHE A 157 8.79 -5.00 10.39
N THR A 158 8.99 -3.98 9.56
CA THR A 158 9.05 -4.12 8.11
C THR A 158 10.37 -3.58 7.60
N ILE A 159 10.93 -4.27 6.61
CA ILE A 159 12.06 -3.80 5.82
C ILE A 159 11.73 -4.01 4.35
N GLY A 160 12.06 -3.04 3.52
CA GLY A 160 11.74 -3.04 2.11
C GLY A 160 12.90 -2.58 1.24
N LEU A 161 12.86 -3.06 -0.01
CA LEU A 161 13.76 -2.68 -1.08
C LEU A 161 12.91 -2.39 -2.32
N THR A 162 12.93 -1.14 -2.77
CA THR A 162 12.29 -0.73 -4.01
C THR A 162 13.36 -0.39 -5.05
N PHE A 163 13.21 -0.89 -6.27
CA PHE A 163 14.11 -0.56 -7.38
C PHE A 163 13.35 -0.26 -8.67
N ASP A 164 13.78 0.79 -9.37
CA ASP A 164 13.18 1.21 -10.64
C ASP A 164 13.98 0.66 -11.83
N PHE A 165 13.27 0.06 -12.79
CA PHE A 165 13.86 -0.43 -14.04
C PHE A 165 13.00 -0.02 -15.24
N SER A 166 13.63 0.08 -16.40
CA SER A 166 12.96 0.42 -17.66
C SER A 166 12.82 -0.83 -18.51
N LEU A 167 11.60 -1.14 -18.94
CA LEU A 167 11.36 -2.20 -19.90
C LEU A 167 11.62 -1.65 -21.31
N PRO A 168 12.38 -2.36 -22.17
CA PRO A 168 12.48 -1.99 -23.58
C PRO A 168 11.09 -2.10 -24.22
N MET A 169 10.60 -1.05 -24.87
CA MET A 169 9.39 -1.17 -25.69
C MET A 169 9.73 -2.02 -26.93
N PRO A 170 8.91 -3.03 -27.28
CA PRO A 170 9.06 -3.70 -28.57
C PRO A 170 8.93 -2.67 -29.69
N SER A 171 9.88 -2.65 -30.61
CA SER A 171 9.75 -1.89 -31.86
C SER A 171 8.49 -2.38 -32.59
N ARG A 172 7.56 -1.45 -32.84
CA ARG A 172 6.35 -1.72 -33.61
C ARG A 172 6.78 -2.18 -35.02
N PRO A 173 6.23 -3.28 -35.57
CA PRO A 173 6.53 -3.73 -36.92
C PRO A 173 6.01 -2.73 -37.97
#